data_AF-A0A820L9D7-F1
#
_entry.id   AF-A0A820L9D7-F1
#
_cell.length_a   1.000
_cell.length_b   1.000
_cell.length_c   1.000
_cell.angle_alpha   90.00
_cell.angle_beta   90.00
_cell.angle_gamma   90.00
#
_symmetry.space_group_name_H-M   'P 1'
#
loop_
_entity.id
_entity.type
_entity.pdbx_description
1 polymer ?
#
loop_
_entity_poly.entity_id
_entity_poly.type
_entity_poly.pdbx_seq_one_letter_code
_entity_poly.pdbx_strand_id
1 'polypeptide(L)'
;SKKHHSQLLELLANECNCQADDIINFDLMLADTQPSCVGGLKNEFIYSGRLDNQMSAYCAIQGLVNTLDTLPDETFIRGALLYDNEE
;
A
#
# COMPACT_ATOMS: atom_id res chain seq x y z
N SER A 1 7.91 -29.44 2.43
CA SER A 1 7.60 -28.34 3.36
C SER A 1 6.38 -28.70 4.22
N LYS A 2 6.53 -28.99 5.53
CA LYS A 2 5.39 -29.31 6.45
C LYS A 2 4.89 -28.10 7.26
N LYS A 3 5.51 -26.92 7.10
CA LYS A 3 5.22 -25.73 7.91
C LYS A 3 4.04 -24.90 7.39
N HIS A 4 3.73 -25.01 6.10
CA HIS A 4 2.69 -24.23 5.43
C HIS A 4 1.78 -25.14 4.59
N HIS A 5 0.53 -24.72 4.41
CA HIS A 5 -0.45 -25.45 3.62
C HIS A 5 -0.03 -25.50 2.15
N SER A 6 -0.09 -26.68 1.51
CA SER A 6 0.42 -26.86 0.14
C SER A 6 -0.26 -25.95 -0.88
N GLN A 7 -1.59 -25.78 -0.78
CA GLN A 7 -2.33 -24.88 -1.69
C GLN A 7 -1.90 -23.42 -1.57
N LEU A 8 -1.46 -22.96 -0.39
CA LEU A 8 -0.93 -21.60 -0.23
C LEU A 8 0.42 -21.48 -0.93
N LEU A 9 1.31 -22.46 -0.76
CA LEU A 9 2.61 -22.47 -1.41
C LEU A 9 2.49 -22.55 -2.94
N GLU A 10 1.57 -23.37 -3.44
CA GLU A 10 1.27 -23.47 -4.89
C GLU A 10 0.70 -22.15 -5.43
N LEU A 11 -0.23 -21.52 -4.71
CA LEU A 11 -0.77 -20.21 -5.10
C LEU A 11 0.33 -19.15 -5.21
N LEU A 12 1.18 -19.04 -4.19
CA LEU A 12 2.30 -18.09 -4.18
C LEU A 12 3.33 -18.40 -5.27
N ALA A 13 3.65 -19.68 -5.48
CA ALA A 13 4.60 -20.12 -6.51
C ALA A 13 4.10 -19.75 -7.92
N ASN A 14 2.81 -19.94 -8.18
CA ASN A 14 2.19 -19.56 -9.44
C ASN A 14 2.21 -18.04 -9.63
N GLU A 15 1.85 -17.25 -8.61
CA GLU A 15 1.86 -15.79 -8.68
C GLU A 15 3.28 -15.22 -8.90
N CYS A 16 4.28 -15.80 -8.22
CA CYS A 16 5.68 -15.41 -8.33
C CYS A 16 6.41 -16.04 -9.54
N ASN A 17 5.75 -16.91 -10.32
CA ASN A 17 6.35 -17.67 -11.43
C ASN A 17 7.61 -18.48 -11.03
N CYS A 18 7.58 -19.14 -9.86
CA CYS A 18 8.66 -20.00 -9.37
C CYS A 18 8.16 -21.39 -8.98
N GLN A 19 9.04 -22.30 -8.53
CA GLN A 19 8.62 -23.57 -7.93
C GLN A 19 8.31 -23.37 -6.44
N ALA A 20 7.40 -24.17 -5.88
CA ALA A 20 7.05 -24.09 -4.46
C ALA A 20 8.26 -24.35 -3.52
N ASP A 21 9.23 -25.15 -3.97
CA ASP A 21 10.47 -25.42 -3.24
C ASP A 21 11.47 -24.25 -3.30
N ASP A 22 11.27 -23.27 -4.20
CA ASP A 22 12.07 -22.04 -4.26
C ASP A 22 11.64 -21.01 -3.18
N ILE A 23 10.46 -21.20 -2.57
CA ILE A 23 9.94 -20.29 -1.54
C ILE A 23 10.63 -20.57 -0.20
N ILE A 24 11.52 -19.65 0.19
CA ILE A 24 12.28 -19.75 1.45
C ILE A 24 11.45 -19.27 2.65
N ASN A 25 10.83 -18.10 2.55
CA ASN A 25 10.00 -17.48 3.59
C ASN A 25 9.09 -16.40 2.98
N PHE A 26 8.05 -15.98 3.71
CA PHE A 26 7.18 -14.86 3.33
C PHE A 26 6.64 -14.14 4.57
N ASP A 27 6.30 -12.86 4.39
CA ASP A 27 5.47 -12.10 5.31
C ASP A 27 4.24 -11.63 4.53
N LEU A 28 3.05 -12.05 4.96
CA LEU A 28 1.80 -11.87 4.23
C LEU A 28 0.77 -11.22 5.13
N MET A 29 0.15 -10.16 4.63
CA MET A 29 -1.01 -9.53 5.26
C MET A 29 -2.27 -9.88 4.47
N LEU A 30 -3.32 -10.28 5.18
CA LEU A 30 -4.65 -10.42 4.57
C LEU A 30 -5.23 -9.03 4.35
N ALA A 31 -5.76 -8.81 3.15
CA ALA A 31 -6.42 -7.58 2.76
C ALA A 31 -7.83 -7.88 2.27
N ASP A 32 -8.75 -6.96 2.52
CA ASP A 32 -10.07 -6.98 1.89
C ASP A 32 -9.90 -6.90 0.36
N THR A 33 -10.61 -7.78 -0.35
CA THR A 33 -10.62 -7.88 -1.81
C THR A 33 -11.62 -6.94 -2.46
N GLN A 34 -12.52 -6.33 -1.66
CA GLN A 34 -13.46 -5.34 -2.15
C GLN A 34 -12.71 -4.09 -2.66
N PRO A 35 -12.91 -3.69 -3.93
CA PRO A 35 -12.31 -2.48 -4.46
C PRO A 35 -12.79 -1.22 -3.74
N SER A 36 -11.92 -0.22 -3.64
CA SER A 36 -12.29 1.11 -3.16
C SER A 36 -13.33 1.74 -4.09
N CYS A 37 -14.27 2.50 -3.53
CA CYS A 37 -15.30 3.19 -4.30
C CYS A 37 -15.69 4.53 -3.68
N VAL A 38 -16.40 5.34 -4.46
CA VAL A 38 -17.05 6.56 -3.96
C VAL A 38 -18.51 6.23 -3.65
N GLY A 39 -19.03 6.76 -2.56
CA GLY A 39 -20.42 6.55 -2.15
C GLY A 39 -20.98 7.69 -1.30
N GLY A 40 -22.15 7.47 -0.72
CA GLY A 40 -22.97 8.51 -0.11
C GLY A 40 -24.07 9.00 -1.06
N LEU A 41 -25.08 9.70 -0.53
CA LEU A 41 -26.24 10.15 -1.32
C LEU A 41 -25.83 11.11 -2.45
N LYS A 42 -24.71 11.80 -2.28
CA LYS A 42 -24.14 12.77 -3.21
C LYS A 42 -22.73 12.37 -3.66
N ASN A 43 -22.33 11.10 -3.51
CA ASN A 43 -20.98 10.64 -3.79
C ASN A 43 -19.90 11.43 -3.01
N GLU A 44 -20.20 11.80 -1.77
CA GLU A 44 -19.35 12.65 -0.92
C GLU A 44 -18.32 11.88 -0.08
N PHE A 45 -18.36 10.54 -0.08
CA PHE A 45 -17.47 9.71 0.73
C PHE A 45 -16.60 8.78 -0.12
N ILE A 46 -15.41 8.48 0.40
CA ILE A 46 -14.52 7.43 -0.11
C ILE A 46 -14.63 6.23 0.81
N TYR A 47 -14.99 5.07 0.25
CA TYR A 47 -14.97 3.79 0.94
C TYR A 47 -13.75 3.01 0.47
N SER A 48 -12.85 2.73 1.40
CA SER A 48 -11.65 1.96 1.12
C SER A 48 -11.15 1.32 2.41
N GLY A 49 -10.58 0.11 2.30
CA GLY A 49 -9.76 -0.43 3.37
C GLY A 49 -8.48 0.40 3.55
N ARG A 50 -7.88 0.30 4.75
CA ARG A 50 -6.55 0.85 5.07
C ARG A 50 -6.42 2.36 4.86
N LEU A 51 -7.50 3.12 5.09
CA LEU A 51 -7.47 4.59 5.00
C LEU A 51 -6.55 5.19 6.06
N ASP A 52 -6.60 4.63 7.27
CA ASP A 52 -5.65 4.92 8.33
C ASP A 52 -4.34 4.15 8.09
N ASN A 53 -3.17 4.76 7.95
CA ASN A 53 -2.92 6.19 7.68
C ASN A 53 -2.52 6.45 6.20
N GLN A 54 -2.82 5.50 5.30
CA GLN A 54 -2.38 5.59 3.90
C GLN A 54 -2.98 6.80 3.15
N MET A 55 -4.18 7.26 3.52
CA MET A 55 -4.75 8.43 2.86
C MET A 55 -3.97 9.71 3.20
N SER A 56 -3.55 9.88 4.45
CA SER A 56 -2.71 11.03 4.85
C SER A 56 -1.33 10.94 4.22
N ALA A 57 -0.73 9.75 4.20
CA ALA A 57 0.53 9.49 3.53
C ALA A 57 0.48 9.87 2.03
N TYR A 58 -0.58 9.44 1.33
CA TYR A 58 -0.82 9.83 -0.07
C TYR A 58 -0.94 11.34 -0.22
N CYS A 59 -1.77 12.00 0.60
CA CYS A 59 -1.94 13.46 0.57
C CYS A 59 -0.63 14.22 0.83
N ALA A 60 0.21 13.76 1.76
CA ALA A 60 1.49 14.38 2.06
C ALA A 60 2.43 14.34 0.83
N ILE A 61 2.53 13.18 0.16
CA ILE A 61 3.34 13.02 -1.05
C ILE A 61 2.76 13.84 -2.21
N GLN A 62 1.45 13.78 -2.44
CA GLN A 62 0.80 14.55 -3.50
C GLN A 62 0.97 16.05 -3.28
N GLY A 63 0.90 16.50 -2.02
CA GLY A 63 1.20 17.88 -1.63
C GLY A 63 2.60 18.30 -2.04
N LEU A 64 3.63 17.50 -1.75
CA LEU A 64 5.00 17.76 -2.18
C LEU A 64 5.12 17.86 -3.71
N VAL A 65 4.56 16.89 -4.44
CA VAL A 65 4.57 16.86 -5.91
C VAL A 65 3.92 18.11 -6.50
N ASN A 66 2.80 18.56 -5.93
CA ASN A 66 2.09 19.75 -6.41
C ASN A 66 2.88 21.06 -6.18
N THR A 67 3.96 21.03 -5.39
CA THR A 67 4.79 22.21 -5.13
C THR A 67 6.08 22.24 -5.95
N LEU A 68 6.31 21.27 -6.85
CA LEU A 68 7.57 21.15 -7.59
C LEU A 68 7.90 22.38 -8.43
N ASP A 69 6.90 23.03 -9.02
CA ASP A 69 7.10 24.24 -9.84
C ASP A 69 7.67 25.42 -9.03
N THR A 70 7.42 25.46 -7.71
CA THR A 70 7.94 26.51 -6.81
C THR A 70 9.18 26.07 -6.04
N LEU A 71 9.67 24.84 -6.28
CA LEU A 71 10.85 24.31 -5.61
C LEU A 71 12.15 25.08 -5.97
N PRO A 72 12.38 25.55 -7.21
CA PRO A 72 13.62 26.27 -7.55
C PRO A 72 13.84 27.56 -6.76
N ASP A 73 12.75 28.20 -6.31
CA ASP A 73 12.79 29.47 -5.55
C ASP A 73 12.79 29.24 -4.03
N GLU A 74 12.75 27.99 -3.58
CA GLU A 74 12.61 27.64 -2.17
C GLU A 74 13.96 27.71 -1.44
N THR A 75 13.94 28.29 -0.24
CA THR A 75 15.14 28.39 0.62
C THR A 75 15.17 27.32 1.71
N PHE A 76 14.03 26.65 1.96
CA PHE A 76 13.88 25.57 2.92
C PHE A 76 13.81 24.17 2.30
N ILE A 77 14.07 23.14 3.09
CA ILE A 77 13.87 21.75 2.69
C ILE A 77 12.40 21.38 2.89
N ARG A 78 11.75 20.86 1.84
CA ARG A 78 10.42 20.25 1.93
C ARG A 78 10.58 18.73 2.04
N GLY A 79 9.94 18.12 3.03
CA GLY A 79 10.05 16.67 3.26
C GLY A 79 8.80 16.09 3.89
N ALA A 80 8.52 14.84 3.55
CA ALA A 80 7.53 13.99 4.19
C ALA A 80 8.20 12.68 4.57
N LEU A 81 8.05 12.25 5.82
CA LEU A 81 8.60 11.01 6.33
C LEU A 81 7.44 10.08 6.63
N LEU A 82 7.40 8.95 5.93
CA LEU A 82 6.38 7.93 6.06
C LEU A 82 7.06 6.73 6.73
N TYR A 83 6.58 6.35 7.90
CA TYR A 83 7.15 5.27 8.69
C TYR A 83 6.29 4.01 8.56
N ASP A 84 6.94 2.86 8.73
CA ASP A 84 6.28 1.56 8.89
C ASP A 84 6.12 1.23 10.38
N ASN A 85 5.19 0.33 10.74
CA ASN A 85 4.90 -0.10 12.10
C ASN A 85 4.44 1.03 13.06
N GLU A 86 3.56 1.91 12.59
CA GLU A 86 2.97 2.96 13.43
C GLU A 86 1.85 2.43 14.35
N GLU A 87 1.15 1.37 13.93
CA GLU A 87 0.12 0.65 14.71
C GLU A 87 0.68 -0.11 15.93
#